data_AF-R9BTU9-F1
#
_entry.id   AF-R9BTU9-F1
#
_cell.length_a   1.000
_cell.length_b   1.000
_cell.length_c   1.000
_cell.angle_alpha   90.00
_cell.angle_beta   90.00
_cell.angle_gamma   90.00
#
_symmetry.space_group_name_H-M   'P 1'
#
loop_
_entity.id
_entity.type
_entity.pdbx_description
1 polymer ?
#
loop_
_entity_poly.entity_id
_entity_poly.type
_entity_poly.pdbx_seq_one_letter_code
_entity_poly.pdbx_strand_id
1 'polypeptide(L)'
;MNKLIGIRWGDLKEETKEFLLENSTIWDDVKDGECIYDLTENLSVIGRVNCINKYEGDYEFIIDDNAIIYNPKDGKNSESDARDNVIFEIDEVMTVNEAAELWGKSEGAIRAAIKAEKFIPGIDYRKAGRITLITREAMKRVYGKI
;
A
#
# COMPACT_ATOMS: atom_id res chain seq x y z
N MET A 1 -10.46 -4.76 5.50
CA MET A 1 -10.19 -3.58 6.34
C MET A 1 -8.73 -3.28 6.10
N ASN A 2 -8.40 -2.19 5.41
CA ASN A 2 -7.08 -2.09 4.78
C ASN A 2 -5.98 -2.19 5.85
N LYS A 3 -5.15 -3.25 5.77
CA LYS A 3 -4.16 -3.60 6.79
C LYS A 3 -3.14 -2.48 7.05
N LEU A 4 -2.99 -1.59 6.07
CA LEU A 4 -2.09 -0.44 6.13
C LEU A 4 -2.60 0.72 6.99
N ILE A 5 -3.91 0.81 7.26
CA ILE A 5 -4.45 1.88 8.11
C ILE A 5 -3.89 1.74 9.53
N GLY A 6 -3.30 2.82 10.05
CA GLY A 6 -2.66 2.91 11.35
C GLY A 6 -1.18 2.49 11.37
N ILE A 7 -0.62 2.07 10.24
CA ILE A 7 0.82 1.76 10.14
C ILE A 7 1.61 3.07 9.95
N ARG A 8 2.77 3.18 10.62
CA ARG A 8 3.72 4.28 10.36
C ARG A 8 4.50 4.02 9.08
N TRP A 9 4.73 5.06 8.29
CA TRP A 9 5.42 4.98 7.01
C TRP A 9 6.76 4.24 7.11
N GLY A 10 7.55 4.56 8.15
CA GLY A 10 8.86 3.97 8.42
C GLY A 10 8.84 2.45 8.64
N ASP A 11 7.72 1.90 9.10
CA ASP A 11 7.56 0.46 9.37
C ASP A 11 7.30 -0.35 8.08
N LEU A 12 7.04 0.32 6.96
CA LEU A 12 6.88 -0.35 5.67
C LEU A 12 8.23 -0.78 5.09
N LYS A 13 8.22 -1.91 4.38
CA LYS A 13 9.35 -2.31 3.54
C LYS A 13 9.49 -1.33 2.37
N GLU A 14 10.73 -1.17 1.91
CA GLU A 14 11.04 -0.28 0.79
C GLU A 14 10.25 -0.62 -0.48
N GLU A 15 10.15 -1.89 -0.83
CA GLU A 15 9.37 -2.36 -1.99
C GLU A 15 7.88 -1.94 -1.92
N THR A 16 7.34 -1.82 -0.71
CA THR A 16 5.96 -1.37 -0.49
C THR A 16 5.86 0.15 -0.59
N LYS A 17 6.84 0.88 -0.05
CA LYS A 17 6.90 2.34 -0.12
C LYS A 17 7.00 2.81 -1.57
N GLU A 18 7.93 2.25 -2.34
CA GLU A 18 8.12 2.53 -3.77
C GLU A 18 6.82 2.30 -4.54
N PHE A 19 6.21 1.13 -4.38
CA PHE A 19 4.94 0.80 -5.03
C PHE A 19 3.82 1.80 -4.72
N LEU A 20 3.67 2.19 -3.45
CA LEU A 20 2.62 3.12 -3.02
C LEU A 20 2.89 4.54 -3.55
N LEU A 21 4.15 4.98 -3.60
CA LEU A 21 4.51 6.29 -4.13
C LEU A 21 4.34 6.37 -5.65
N GLU A 22 4.78 5.35 -6.39
CA GLU A 22 4.61 5.27 -7.85
C GLU A 22 3.14 5.32 -8.27
N ASN A 23 2.26 4.79 -7.44
CA ASN A 23 0.82 4.77 -7.67
C ASN A 23 0.07 5.90 -6.94
N SER A 24 0.79 6.82 -6.27
CA SER A 24 0.17 7.91 -5.52
C SER A 24 -0.19 9.10 -6.40
N THR A 25 -1.15 9.89 -5.95
CA THR A 25 -1.43 11.23 -6.50
C THR A 25 -1.20 12.28 -5.43
N ILE A 26 -0.51 13.36 -5.80
CA ILE A 26 -0.34 14.56 -4.99
C ILE A 26 -1.20 15.64 -5.63
N TRP A 27 -1.89 16.42 -4.81
CA TRP A 27 -2.71 17.52 -5.29
C TRP A 27 -1.79 18.66 -5.80
N ASP A 28 -1.89 18.97 -7.11
CA ASP A 28 -0.98 19.85 -7.89
C ASP A 28 -0.87 21.30 -7.39
N ASP A 29 -1.71 21.71 -6.45
CA ASP A 29 -1.77 23.06 -5.92
C ASP A 29 -0.79 23.32 -4.76
N VAL A 30 -0.22 22.28 -4.13
CA VAL A 30 0.75 22.43 -3.05
C VAL A 30 2.16 22.62 -3.61
N LYS A 31 2.66 23.87 -3.55
CA LYS A 31 3.97 24.25 -4.09
C LYS A 31 5.08 24.36 -3.04
N ASP A 32 4.72 24.41 -1.77
CA ASP A 32 5.62 24.36 -0.61
C ASP A 32 4.76 24.19 0.66
N GLY A 33 5.03 23.19 1.49
CA GLY A 33 4.32 22.92 2.73
C GLY A 33 3.73 21.51 2.83
N GLU A 34 2.89 21.32 3.86
CA GLU A 34 2.23 20.04 4.12
C GLU A 34 1.28 19.64 2.99
N CYS A 35 1.30 18.38 2.63
CA CYS A 35 0.44 17.81 1.60
C CYS A 35 -0.09 16.44 2.02
N ILE A 36 -1.09 15.98 1.29
CA ILE A 36 -1.63 14.63 1.41
C ILE A 36 -1.23 13.86 0.16
N TYR A 37 -0.61 12.69 0.38
CA TYR A 37 -0.37 11.70 -0.65
C TYR A 37 -1.55 10.74 -0.65
N ASP A 38 -2.33 10.73 -1.72
CA ASP A 38 -3.34 9.71 -1.94
C ASP A 38 -2.65 8.48 -2.54
N LEU A 39 -2.26 7.55 -1.67
CA LEU A 39 -1.51 6.33 -2.03
C LEU A 39 -2.38 5.33 -2.80
N THR A 40 -3.66 5.21 -2.41
CA THR A 40 -4.69 4.43 -3.12
C THR A 40 -6.06 5.07 -2.88
N GLU A 41 -7.13 4.52 -3.48
CA GLU A 41 -8.52 4.96 -3.25
C GLU A 41 -8.98 5.05 -1.78
N ASN A 42 -8.32 4.33 -0.88
CA ASN A 42 -8.68 4.26 0.54
C ASN A 42 -7.45 4.38 1.47
N LEU A 43 -6.30 4.82 0.95
CA LEU A 43 -5.09 5.04 1.75
C LEU A 43 -4.48 6.37 1.38
N SER A 44 -4.24 7.18 2.39
CA SER A 44 -3.50 8.41 2.28
C SER A 44 -2.45 8.49 3.39
N VAL A 45 -1.45 9.34 3.20
CA VAL A 45 -0.45 9.67 4.23
C VAL A 45 -0.11 11.15 4.13
N ILE A 46 0.17 11.77 5.27
CA ILE A 46 0.63 13.17 5.29
C ILE A 46 2.11 13.18 4.95
N GLY A 47 2.50 14.12 4.10
CA GLY A 47 3.90 14.46 3.88
C GLY A 47 4.07 15.96 3.65
N ARG A 48 5.16 16.31 2.99
CA ARG A 48 5.54 17.69 2.71
C ARG A 48 6.19 17.79 1.34
N VAL A 49 5.84 18.85 0.62
CA VAL A 49 6.56 19.29 -0.57
C VAL A 49 7.48 20.45 -0.16
N ASN A 50 8.77 20.35 -0.47
CA ASN A 50 9.73 21.43 -0.31
C ASN A 50 10.10 21.97 -1.68
N CYS A 51 9.90 23.27 -1.90
CA CYS A 51 10.41 23.91 -3.12
C CYS A 51 11.92 24.13 -3.00
N ILE A 52 12.71 23.42 -3.79
CA ILE A 52 14.17 23.62 -3.84
C ILE A 52 14.47 24.81 -4.74
N ASN A 53 13.89 24.83 -5.94
CA ASN A 53 14.05 25.92 -6.90
C ASN A 53 12.75 26.17 -7.67
N LYS A 54 12.02 27.21 -7.28
CA LYS A 54 10.76 27.60 -7.92
C LYS A 54 10.88 27.97 -9.40
N TYR A 55 12.07 28.39 -9.85
CA TYR A 55 12.28 28.82 -11.23
C TYR A 55 12.53 27.64 -12.17
N GLU A 56 13.12 26.57 -11.65
CA GLU A 56 13.38 25.33 -12.38
C GLU A 56 12.24 24.32 -12.21
N GLY A 57 11.37 24.54 -11.21
CA GLY A 57 10.29 23.61 -10.89
C GLY A 57 10.78 22.41 -10.08
N ASP A 58 11.86 22.60 -9.32
CA ASP A 58 12.47 21.54 -8.51
C ASP A 58 11.79 21.49 -7.15
N TYR A 59 11.16 20.35 -6.87
CA TYR A 59 10.47 20.06 -5.61
C TYR A 59 11.00 18.74 -5.02
N GLU A 60 11.15 18.72 -3.70
CA GLU A 60 11.45 17.53 -2.93
C GLU A 60 10.20 17.10 -2.16
N PHE A 61 9.97 15.80 -2.14
CA PHE A 61 8.78 15.17 -1.59
C PHE A 61 9.20 14.31 -0.39
N ILE A 62 8.70 14.65 0.81
CA ILE A 62 9.16 14.06 2.06
C ILE A 62 7.97 13.51 2.85
N ILE A 63 8.08 12.26 3.30
CA ILE A 63 7.15 11.65 4.24
C ILE A 63 7.96 11.26 5.48
N ASP A 64 7.54 11.72 6.65
CA ASP A 64 8.19 11.37 7.93
C ASP A 64 7.97 9.89 8.23
N ASP A 65 8.98 9.20 8.77
CA ASP A 65 8.86 7.78 9.13
C ASP A 65 7.74 7.53 10.15
N ASN A 66 7.37 8.51 10.97
CA ASN A 66 6.25 8.43 11.90
C ASN A 66 4.91 8.80 11.29
N ALA A 67 4.86 9.24 10.03
CA ALA A 67 3.60 9.57 9.37
C ALA A 67 2.70 8.34 9.29
N ILE A 68 1.43 8.49 9.67
CA ILE A 68 0.50 7.37 9.77
C ILE A 68 -0.30 7.26 8.49
N ILE A 69 -0.35 6.05 7.93
CA ILE A 69 -1.22 5.74 6.82
C ILE A 69 -2.65 5.64 7.32
N TYR A 70 -3.57 6.32 6.66
CA TYR A 70 -4.97 6.40 7.07
C TYR A 70 -5.93 6.27 5.91
N ASN A 71 -7.20 6.01 6.22
CA ASN A 71 -8.27 6.14 5.24
C ASN A 71 -8.75 7.60 5.26
N PRO A 72 -8.70 8.32 4.13
CA PRO A 72 -9.10 9.72 4.08
C PRO A 72 -10.58 9.94 4.47
N LYS A 73 -11.44 8.93 4.28
CA LYS A 73 -12.87 9.00 4.66
C LYS A 73 -13.09 8.96 6.17
N ASP A 74 -12.16 8.38 6.92
CA ASP A 74 -12.28 8.22 8.37
C ASP A 74 -11.69 9.43 9.13
N GLY A 75 -10.84 10.23 8.47
CA GLY A 75 -10.21 11.43 9.04
C GLY A 75 -9.20 11.18 10.16
N LYS A 76 -8.80 9.92 10.36
CA LYS A 76 -7.97 9.44 11.49
C LYS A 76 -6.50 9.32 11.09
N ASN A 77 -5.68 10.32 11.40
CA ASN A 77 -4.27 10.39 11.00
C ASN A 77 -3.34 10.82 12.16
N SER A 78 -3.78 10.63 13.40
CA SER A 78 -3.03 11.03 14.59
C SER A 78 -2.26 9.86 15.22
N GLU A 79 -1.28 10.14 16.08
CA GLU A 79 -0.54 9.11 16.81
C GLU A 79 -1.45 8.16 17.61
N SER A 80 -2.58 8.65 18.13
CA SER A 80 -3.57 7.79 18.80
C SER A 80 -4.32 6.83 17.86
N ASP A 81 -4.24 7.04 16.55
CA ASP A 81 -4.77 6.13 15.53
C ASP A 81 -3.74 5.09 15.06
N ALA A 82 -2.48 5.20 15.51
CA ALA A 82 -1.44 4.23 15.20
C ALA A 82 -1.82 2.85 15.76
N ARG A 83 -1.56 1.80 14.98
CA ARG A 83 -1.76 0.41 15.40
C ARG A 83 -0.45 -0.14 15.89
N ASP A 84 -0.46 -0.64 17.11
CA ASP A 84 0.79 -1.09 17.74
C ASP A 84 1.41 -2.34 17.11
N ASN A 85 0.69 -3.13 16.31
CA ASN A 85 1.27 -4.24 15.55
C ASN A 85 0.34 -4.66 14.41
N VAL A 86 0.90 -4.97 13.24
CA VAL A 86 0.14 -5.56 12.13
C VAL A 86 0.27 -7.07 12.20
N ILE A 87 -0.81 -7.74 12.59
CA ILE A 87 -0.85 -9.20 12.69
C ILE A 87 -1.23 -9.77 11.33
N PHE A 88 -0.30 -10.50 10.72
CA PHE A 88 -0.56 -11.35 9.55
C PHE A 88 -0.77 -12.79 10.02
N GLU A 89 -2.01 -13.24 10.13
CA GLU A 89 -2.33 -14.63 10.45
C GLU A 89 -1.87 -15.56 9.33
N ILE A 90 -1.11 -16.60 9.67
CA ILE A 90 -0.53 -17.53 8.70
C ILE A 90 -1.60 -18.32 7.93
N ASP A 91 -2.72 -18.64 8.59
CA ASP A 91 -3.87 -19.34 8.00
C ASP A 91 -4.62 -18.50 6.95
N GLU A 92 -4.38 -17.18 6.96
CA GLU A 92 -4.91 -16.23 5.97
C GLU A 92 -3.94 -16.01 4.80
N VAL A 93 -2.90 -16.83 4.68
CA VAL A 93 -1.92 -16.83 3.58
C VAL A 93 -1.96 -18.17 2.86
N MET A 94 -1.88 -18.11 1.53
CA MET A 94 -1.92 -19.28 0.65
C MET A 94 -0.91 -19.14 -0.48
N THR A 95 -0.52 -20.25 -1.09
CA THR A 95 0.21 -20.24 -2.34
C THR A 95 -0.68 -19.75 -3.48
N VAL A 96 -0.08 -19.28 -4.57
CA VAL A 96 -0.83 -18.91 -5.79
C VAL A 96 -1.63 -20.07 -6.36
N ASN A 97 -1.15 -21.31 -6.20
CA ASN A 97 -1.87 -22.50 -6.65
C ASN A 97 -3.14 -22.74 -5.82
N GLU A 98 -3.04 -22.73 -4.49
CA GLU A 98 -4.20 -22.85 -3.58
C GLU A 98 -5.21 -21.72 -3.82
N ALA A 99 -4.74 -20.48 -4.03
CA ALA A 99 -5.58 -19.34 -4.38
C ALA A 99 -6.33 -19.55 -5.71
N ALA A 100 -5.64 -20.11 -6.71
CA ALA A 100 -6.21 -20.37 -8.02
C ALA A 100 -7.35 -21.40 -7.93
N GLU A 101 -7.15 -22.48 -7.17
CA GLU A 101 -8.18 -23.49 -6.93
C GLU A 101 -9.40 -22.89 -6.21
N LEU A 102 -9.18 -22.15 -5.11
CA LEU A 102 -10.25 -21.58 -4.30
C LEU A 102 -11.13 -20.57 -5.05
N TRP A 103 -10.55 -19.79 -5.97
CA TRP A 103 -11.28 -18.77 -6.76
C TRP A 103 -11.69 -19.22 -8.16
N GLY A 104 -11.44 -20.47 -8.54
CA GLY A 104 -11.69 -20.96 -9.90
C GLY A 104 -10.94 -20.16 -10.97
N LYS A 105 -9.68 -19.80 -10.67
CA LYS A 105 -8.77 -19.08 -11.59
C LYS A 105 -7.60 -19.98 -12.00
N SER A 106 -6.84 -19.56 -13.01
CA SER A 106 -5.54 -20.16 -13.31
C SER A 106 -4.43 -19.46 -12.52
N GLU A 107 -3.37 -20.18 -12.19
CA GLU A 107 -2.17 -19.57 -11.60
C GLU A 107 -1.63 -18.42 -12.47
N GLY A 108 -1.66 -18.61 -13.80
CA GLY A 108 -1.21 -17.60 -14.76
C GLY A 108 -2.01 -16.31 -14.67
N ALA A 109 -3.33 -16.39 -14.45
CA ALA A 109 -4.17 -15.20 -14.27
C ALA A 109 -3.81 -14.42 -13.00
N ILE A 110 -3.58 -15.11 -11.88
CA ILE A 110 -3.17 -14.46 -10.62
C ILE A 110 -1.78 -13.82 -10.78
N ARG A 111 -0.82 -14.52 -11.40
CA ARG A 111 0.52 -13.98 -11.67
C ARG A 111 0.49 -12.78 -12.62
N ALA A 112 -0.39 -12.80 -13.63
CA ALA A 112 -0.59 -11.68 -14.52
C ALA A 112 -1.16 -10.46 -13.78
N ALA A 113 -2.10 -10.67 -12.85
CA ALA A 113 -2.63 -9.61 -12.01
C ALA A 113 -1.58 -9.03 -11.02
N ILE A 114 -0.68 -9.87 -10.50
CA ILE A 114 0.48 -9.41 -9.73
C ILE A 114 1.39 -8.53 -10.59
N LYS A 115 1.72 -8.97 -11.81
CA LYS A 115 2.54 -8.18 -12.75
C LYS A 115 1.85 -6.90 -13.18
N ALA A 116 0.53 -6.88 -13.22
CA ALA A 116 -0.29 -5.71 -13.52
C ALA A 116 -0.60 -4.87 -12.26
N GLU A 117 0.17 -5.04 -11.18
CA GLU A 117 0.15 -4.19 -9.98
C GLU A 117 -1.21 -4.09 -9.28
N LYS A 118 -2.08 -5.11 -9.46
CA LYS A 118 -3.37 -5.19 -8.75
C LYS A 118 -3.21 -5.56 -7.27
N PHE A 119 -2.02 -6.04 -6.91
CA PHE A 119 -1.66 -6.49 -5.58
C PHE A 119 -0.45 -5.69 -5.06
N ILE A 120 -0.51 -5.32 -3.80
CA ILE A 120 0.50 -4.53 -3.10
C ILE A 120 1.60 -5.48 -2.58
N PRO A 121 2.86 -5.34 -3.03
CA PRO A 121 3.97 -6.17 -2.56
C PRO A 121 4.21 -5.96 -1.06
N GLY A 122 4.59 -7.02 -0.36
CA GLY A 122 4.84 -7.00 1.09
C GLY A 122 3.57 -7.05 1.96
N ILE A 123 2.40 -6.74 1.37
CA ILE A 123 1.09 -6.73 2.06
C ILE A 123 0.17 -7.82 1.53
N ASP A 124 -0.10 -7.79 0.23
CA ASP A 124 -0.98 -8.74 -0.42
C ASP A 124 -0.24 -10.02 -0.76
N TYR A 125 1.03 -9.91 -1.16
CA TYR A 125 1.84 -11.05 -1.53
C TYR A 125 3.31 -10.84 -1.20
N ARG A 126 4.04 -11.96 -1.12
CA ARG A 126 5.50 -11.97 -1.08
C ARG A 126 6.06 -13.22 -1.75
N LYS A 127 7.32 -13.17 -2.16
CA LYS A 127 8.06 -14.38 -2.56
C LYS A 127 8.64 -15.10 -1.34
N ALA A 128 8.56 -16.43 -1.37
CA ALA A 128 9.14 -17.37 -0.41
C ALA A 128 9.90 -18.44 -1.21
N GLY A 129 11.15 -18.14 -1.57
CA GLY A 129 11.91 -18.94 -2.53
C GLY A 129 11.22 -18.96 -3.90
N ARG A 130 10.87 -20.16 -4.39
CA ARG A 130 10.16 -20.33 -5.68
C ARG A 130 8.65 -20.12 -5.56
N ILE A 131 8.11 -20.11 -4.35
CA ILE A 131 6.68 -19.99 -4.11
C ILE A 131 6.32 -18.51 -3.91
N THR A 132 5.17 -18.12 -4.43
CA THR A 132 4.57 -16.83 -4.13
C THR A 132 3.42 -17.09 -3.17
N LEU A 133 3.48 -16.43 -2.02
CA LEU A 133 2.44 -16.45 -1.01
C LEU A 133 1.57 -15.22 -1.20
N ILE A 134 0.27 -15.38 -1.11
CA ILE A 134 -0.73 -14.35 -1.29
C ILE A 134 -1.76 -14.44 -0.17
N THR A 135 -2.25 -13.30 0.31
CA THR A 135 -3.25 -13.29 1.38
C THR A 135 -4.65 -13.55 0.83
N ARG A 136 -5.49 -14.19 1.65
CA ARG A 136 -6.91 -14.38 1.35
C ARG A 136 -7.63 -13.05 1.19
N GLU A 137 -7.30 -12.05 2.00
CA GLU A 137 -7.88 -10.71 1.91
C GLU A 137 -7.58 -10.04 0.56
N ALA A 138 -6.34 -10.14 0.09
CA ALA A 138 -5.94 -9.64 -1.22
C ALA A 138 -6.78 -10.26 -2.35
N MET A 139 -6.95 -11.58 -2.32
CA MET A 139 -7.77 -12.30 -3.28
C MET A 139 -9.24 -11.85 -3.22
N LYS A 140 -9.81 -11.69 -2.02
CA LYS A 140 -11.16 -11.16 -1.84
C LYS A 140 -11.32 -9.75 -2.42
N ARG A 141 -10.30 -8.89 -2.24
CA ARG A 141 -10.29 -7.51 -2.74
C ARG A 141 -10.24 -7.46 -4.28
N VAL A 142 -9.36 -8.25 -4.89
CA VAL A 142 -9.14 -8.20 -6.35
C VAL A 142 -10.16 -9.03 -7.14
N TYR A 143 -10.61 -10.16 -6.59
CA TYR A 143 -11.47 -11.11 -7.30
C TYR A 143 -12.86 -11.30 -6.68
N GLY A 144 -13.15 -10.70 -5.53
CA GLY A 144 -14.43 -10.82 -4.83
C GLY A 144 -14.47 -11.95 -3.80
N LYS A 145 -15.55 -11.99 -3.02
CA LYS A 145 -15.81 -13.06 -2.05
C LYS A 145 -16.15 -14.36 -2.78
N ILE A 146 -15.73 -15.48 -2.20
CA ILE A 146 -16.14 -16.84 -2.61
C ILE A 146 -17.54 -17.11 -2.06
#